data_AF-A0A934S7E6-F1
#
_entry.id   AF-A0A934S7E6-F1
#
_cell.length_a   1.000
_cell.length_b   1.000
_cell.length_c   1.000
_cell.angle_alpha   90.00
_cell.angle_beta   90.00
_cell.angle_gamma   90.00
#
_symmetry.space_group_name_H-M   'P 1'
#
loop_
_entity.id
_entity.type
_entity.pdbx_description
1 polymer ?
#
loop_
_entity_poly.entity_id
_entity_poly.type
_entity_poly.pdbx_seq_one_letter_code
_entity_poly.pdbx_strand_id
1 'polypeptide(L)'
;MKTRSTKHCYGNLFPDVSSEQKAMKEGRAFRIEKSKTYGLEAPTLTVEVDNTAWEECTCCPRFDTCYRLSLGKLELQRALISKN
;
A
#
# COMPACT_ATOMS: atom_id res chain seq x y z
N MET A 1 28.48 14.63 9.97
CA MET A 1 27.07 14.93 9.62
C MET A 1 26.45 13.65 9.07
N LYS A 2 25.57 12.95 9.82
CA LYS A 2 24.97 11.70 9.35
C LYS A 2 23.94 12.03 8.25
N THR A 3 24.28 11.74 7.00
CA THR A 3 23.36 11.73 5.87
C THR A 3 22.18 10.80 6.21
N ARG A 4 21.03 11.38 6.54
CA ARG A 4 19.79 10.64 6.75
C ARG A 4 19.38 10.09 5.39
N SER A 5 19.83 8.86 5.10
CA SER A 5 19.30 8.03 4.03
C SER A 5 17.79 8.15 4.03
N THR A 6 17.22 8.68 2.95
CA THR A 6 15.78 8.69 2.69
C THR A 6 15.34 7.24 2.57
N LYS A 7 15.07 6.63 3.73
CA LYS A 7 14.76 5.21 3.86
C LYS A 7 13.60 4.86 2.93
N HIS A 8 13.76 3.79 2.16
CA HIS A 8 12.87 3.23 1.12
C HIS A 8 11.34 3.17 1.42
N CYS A 9 10.89 3.53 2.62
CA CYS A 9 9.50 3.42 3.07
C CYS A 9 8.65 4.70 2.92
N TYR A 10 9.25 5.90 2.80
CA TYR A 10 8.46 7.15 2.81
C TYR A 10 7.54 7.25 1.59
N GLY A 11 6.24 7.45 1.82
CA GLY A 11 5.23 7.47 0.76
C GLY A 11 4.76 6.09 0.29
N ASN A 12 5.29 4.99 0.84
CA ASN A 12 4.97 3.61 0.44
C ASN A 12 4.18 2.83 1.51
N LEU A 13 3.33 3.51 2.30
CA LEU A 13 2.53 2.86 3.33
C LEU A 13 1.51 1.87 2.73
N PHE A 14 0.83 2.31 1.67
CA PHE A 14 -0.16 1.53 0.91
C PHE A 14 0.49 0.86 -0.32
N PRO A 15 -0.04 -0.30 -0.74
CA PRO A 15 0.38 -0.96 -1.97
C PRO A 15 0.05 -0.13 -3.21
N ASP A 16 0.82 -0.33 -4.28
CA ASP A 16 0.52 0.24 -5.59
C ASP A 16 -0.63 -0.54 -6.26
N VAL A 17 -1.82 0.06 -6.30
CA VAL A 17 -3.00 -0.61 -6.85
C VAL A 17 -3.17 -0.46 -8.37
N SER A 18 -2.36 0.35 -9.04
CA SER A 18 -2.48 0.66 -10.47
C SER A 18 -2.18 -0.51 -11.41
N SER A 19 -1.36 -1.47 -10.98
CA SER A 19 -0.98 -2.62 -11.81
C SER A 19 -1.93 -3.80 -11.63
N GLU A 20 -2.61 -4.27 -12.67
CA GLU A 20 -3.48 -5.46 -12.58
C GLU A 20 -2.70 -6.79 -12.55
N GLN A 21 -1.40 -6.76 -12.87
CA GLN A 21 -0.61 -7.96 -13.15
C GLN A 21 -0.20 -8.75 -11.91
N LYS A 22 -0.32 -8.17 -10.71
CA LYS A 22 0.12 -8.81 -9.46
C LYS A 22 -1.09 -9.26 -8.63
N ALA A 23 -1.16 -10.56 -8.37
CA ALA A 23 -2.14 -11.17 -7.45
C ALA A 23 -1.95 -10.71 -6.00
N MET A 24 -0.73 -10.31 -5.64
CA MET A 24 -0.36 -9.83 -4.32
C MET A 24 0.34 -8.48 -4.47
N LYS A 25 -0.14 -7.47 -3.74
CA LYS A 25 0.43 -6.11 -3.75
C LYS A 25 0.77 -5.72 -2.33
N GLU A 26 2.00 -5.28 -2.11
CA GLU A 26 2.52 -4.96 -0.80
C GLU A 26 2.93 -3.48 -0.70
N GLY A 27 2.41 -2.81 0.32
CA GLY A 27 2.98 -1.60 0.87
C GLY A 27 3.76 -1.93 2.15
N ARG A 28 4.17 -0.89 2.89
CA ARG A 28 4.90 -1.08 4.16
C ARG A 28 4.04 -1.70 5.25
N ALA A 29 2.80 -1.24 5.40
CA ALA A 29 1.91 -1.68 6.48
C ALA A 29 0.62 -2.34 5.97
N PHE A 30 0.32 -2.18 4.68
CA PHE A 30 -0.89 -2.71 4.05
C PHE A 30 -0.51 -3.67 2.93
N ARG A 31 -1.26 -4.76 2.83
CA ARG A 31 -1.16 -5.73 1.75
C ARG A 31 -2.55 -5.98 1.17
N ILE A 32 -2.59 -6.20 -0.14
CA ILE A 32 -3.78 -6.66 -0.85
C ILE A 32 -3.46 -8.03 -1.45
N GLU A 33 -4.34 -8.99 -1.20
CA GLU A 33 -4.29 -10.31 -1.82
C GLU A 33 -5.58 -10.53 -2.63
N LYS A 34 -5.41 -10.98 -3.87
CA LYS A 34 -6.50 -11.44 -4.74
C LYS A 34 -6.47 -12.95 -4.71
N SER A 35 -7.55 -13.57 -4.23
CA SER A 35 -7.63 -15.02 -4.17
C SER A 35 -7.54 -15.64 -5.56
N LYS A 36 -6.93 -16.83 -5.62
CA LYS A 36 -6.95 -17.65 -6.84
C LYS A 36 -8.36 -18.19 -7.01
N THR A 37 -9.00 -17.87 -8.12
CA THR A 37 -10.29 -18.44 -8.49
C THR A 37 -10.12 -19.85 -9.00
N TYR A 38 -10.83 -20.81 -8.41
CA TYR A 38 -10.97 -22.16 -8.93
C TYR A 38 -12.41 -22.34 -9.45
N GLY A 39 -12.58 -22.72 -10.72
CA GLY A 39 -13.91 -22.88 -11.32
C GLY A 39 -14.63 -21.56 -11.62
N LEU A 40 -15.92 -21.48 -11.28
CA LEU A 40 -16.80 -20.34 -11.57
C LEU A 40 -16.86 -19.29 -10.45
N GLU A 41 -16.00 -19.40 -9.44
CA GLU A 41 -15.99 -18.45 -8.32
C GLU A 41 -15.40 -17.10 -8.74
N ALA A 42 -16.03 -16.01 -8.27
CA ALA A 42 -15.49 -14.67 -8.44
C ALA A 42 -14.26 -14.48 -7.53
N PRO A 43 -13.22 -13.76 -7.98
CA PRO A 43 -12.05 -13.48 -7.16
C PRO A 43 -12.45 -12.62 -5.97
N THR A 44 -12.04 -13.02 -4.77
CA THR A 44 -12.17 -12.20 -3.56
C THR A 44 -10.92 -11.35 -3.38
N LEU A 45 -11.13 -10.12 -2.90
CA LEU A 45 -10.07 -9.18 -2.53
C LEU A 45 -10.02 -9.08 -1.01
N THR A 46 -8.88 -9.39 -0.42
CA THR A 46 -8.62 -9.23 1.00
C THR A 46 -7.58 -8.14 1.23
N VAL A 47 -7.80 -7.33 2.28
CA VAL A 47 -6.85 -6.32 2.73
C VAL A 47 -6.32 -6.75 4.09
N GLU A 48 -5.01 -6.84 4.19
CA GLU A 48 -4.32 -7.19 5.42
C GLU A 48 -3.49 -6.02 5.92
N VAL A 49 -3.40 -5.90 7.25
CA VAL A 49 -2.56 -4.92 7.92
C VAL A 49 -1.46 -5.67 8.67
N ASP A 50 -0.21 -5.37 8.34
CA ASP A 50 0.93 -5.78 9.16
C ASP A 50 0.99 -4.85 10.39
N ASN A 51 0.43 -5.33 11.50
CA ASN A 51 0.34 -4.55 12.75
C ASN A 51 1.72 -4.13 13.28
N THR A 52 2.74 -4.98 13.11
CA THR A 52 4.11 -4.65 13.54
C THR A 52 4.66 -3.50 12.70
N ALA A 53 4.53 -3.59 11.38
CA ALA A 53 4.99 -2.53 10.48
C ALA A 53 4.16 -1.24 10.65
N TRP A 54 2.87 -1.35 11.00
CA TRP A 54 2.02 -0.22 11.33
C TRP A 54 2.51 0.50 12.59
N GLU A 55 2.79 -0.22 13.67
CA GLU A 55 3.35 0.35 14.91
C GLU A 55 4.70 1.03 14.67
N GLU A 56 5.58 0.44 13.87
CA GLU A 56 6.82 1.09 13.47
C GLU A 56 6.59 2.41 12.71
N CYS A 57 5.56 2.44 11.86
CA CYS A 57 5.19 3.64 11.11
C CYS A 57 4.62 4.73 12.03
N THR A 58 3.76 4.38 12.98
CA THR A 58 3.16 5.36 13.92
C THR A 58 4.20 5.95 14.88
N CYS A 59 5.25 5.19 15.21
CA CYS A 59 6.40 5.69 15.97
C CYS A 59 7.29 6.67 15.17
N CYS A 60 7.11 6.80 13.86
CA CYS A 60 7.93 7.67 13.03
C CYS A 60 7.55 9.15 13.23
N PRO A 61 8.52 10.06 13.50
CA PRO A 61 8.23 11.50 13.63
C PRO A 61 7.63 12.15 12.38
N ARG A 62 7.76 11.50 11.23
CA ARG A 62 7.22 11.96 9.94
C ARG A 62 5.96 11.21 9.53
N PHE A 63 5.36 10.43 10.43
CA PHE A 63 4.22 9.57 10.14
C PHE A 63 3.10 10.33 9.43
N ASP A 64 2.64 11.46 9.96
CA ASP A 64 1.56 12.26 9.36
C ASP A 64 1.86 12.63 7.90
N THR A 65 3.04 13.22 7.66
CA THR A 65 3.45 13.61 6.30
C THR A 65 3.61 12.41 5.35
N CYS A 66 4.08 11.27 5.86
CA CYS A 66 4.21 10.02 5.10
C CYS A 66 2.83 9.46 4.75
N TYR A 67 1.94 9.39 5.74
CA TYR A 67 0.58 8.90 5.63
C TYR A 67 -0.23 9.72 4.62
N ARG A 68 -0.20 11.06 4.74
CA ARG A 68 -0.89 11.98 3.82
C ARG A 68 -0.39 11.85 2.38
N LEU A 69 0.92 11.69 2.18
CA LEU A 69 1.49 11.45 0.85
C LEU A 69 1.04 10.08 0.29
N SER A 70 1.13 9.03 1.09
CA SER A 70 0.69 7.69 0.69
C SER A 70 -0.80 7.65 0.35
N LEU A 71 -1.63 8.34 1.13
CA LEU A 71 -3.07 8.44 0.88
C LEU A 71 -3.35 9.24 -0.41
N GLY A 72 -2.66 10.36 -0.63
CA GLY A 72 -2.79 11.13 -1.87
C GLY A 72 -2.40 10.32 -3.11
N LYS A 73 -1.35 9.49 -3.01
CA LYS A 73 -0.96 8.55 -4.08
C LYS A 73 -2.07 7.51 -4.35
N LEU A 74 -2.67 6.94 -3.30
CA LEU A 74 -3.74 5.96 -3.42
C LEU A 74 -4.99 6.55 -4.08
N GLU A 75 -5.42 7.75 -3.67
CA GLU A 75 -6.56 8.44 -4.29
C GLU A 75 -6.29 8.79 -5.77
N LEU A 76 -5.07 9.21 -6.10
CA LEU A 76 -4.68 9.43 -7.50
C LEU A 76 -4.78 8.13 -8.32
N GLN A 77 -4.28 7.01 -7.78
CA GLN A 77 -4.39 5.71 -8.44
C GLN A 77 -5.85 5.30 -8.65
N ARG A 78 -6.69 5.46 -7.63
CA ARG A 78 -8.13 5.21 -7.73
C ARG A 78 -8.78 6.05 -8.83
N ALA A 79 -8.47 7.34 -8.89
CA ALA A 79 -9.00 8.23 -9.92
C ALA A 79 -8.59 7.78 -11.33
N LEU A 80 -7.34 7.35 -11.52
CA LEU A 80 -6.85 6.84 -12.80
C LEU A 80 -7.52 5.53 -13.21
N ILE A 81 -7.75 4.60 -12.27
CA ILE A 81 -8.41 3.32 -12.55
C ILE A 81 -9.90 3.52 -12.87
N SER A 82 -10.59 4.38 -12.11
CA SER A 82 -12.05 4.60 -12.26
C SER A 82 -12.47 5.30 -13.56
N LYS A 83 -11.52 5.88 -14.29
CA LYS A 83 -11.77 6.56 -15.57
C LYS A 83 -11.69 5.65 -16.79
N ASN A 84 -11.31 4.39 -16.61
CA ASN A 84 -11.41 3.32 -17.61
C ASN A 84 -12.59 2.40 -17.28
#